data_AF-A0A553UEF6-F1
#
_entry.id   AF-A0A553UEF6-F1
#
_cell.length_a   1.000
_cell.length_b   1.000
_cell.length_c   1.000
_cell.angle_alpha   90.00
_cell.angle_beta   90.00
_cell.angle_gamma   90.00
#
_symmetry.space_group_name_H-M   'P 1'
#
loop_
_entity.id
_entity.type
_entity.pdbx_description
1 polymer ?
#
loop_
_entity_poly.entity_id
_entity_poly.type
_entity_poly.pdbx_seq_one_letter_code
_entity_poly.pdbx_strand_id
1 'polypeptide(L)' 'MLSCSCFPKVFRMPKAVLSVIATRPGGPEVLELVPRELPALKRGEMRVRVHAAGVNRP' A
#
# COMPACT_ATOMS: atom_id res chain seq x y z
N MET A 1 -37.42 8.94 12.56
CA MET A 1 -36.08 8.54 13.06
C MET A 1 -35.55 7.47 12.09
N LEU A 2 -34.94 7.87 10.99
CA LEU A 2 -34.45 6.96 9.95
C LEU A 2 -33.02 6.52 10.33
N SER A 3 -32.85 5.26 10.72
CA SER A 3 -31.53 4.69 10.99
C SER A 3 -30.82 4.41 9.66
N CYS A 4 -29.92 5.30 9.27
CA CYS A 4 -29.02 5.08 8.14
C CYS A 4 -27.93 4.08 8.58
N SER A 5 -28.10 2.79 8.24
CA SER A 5 -27.11 1.76 8.51
C SER A 5 -25.99 1.79 7.45
N CYS A 6 -25.11 2.78 7.53
CA CYS A 6 -23.81 2.75 6.86
C CYS A 6 -22.88 1.80 7.64
N PHE A 7 -23.07 0.49 7.50
CA PHE A 7 -22.10 -0.49 7.98
C PHE A 7 -20.75 -0.24 7.28
N PRO A 8 -19.64 -0.01 8.01
CA PRO A 8 -18.34 0.10 7.38
C PRO A 8 -17.96 -1.27 6.81
N LYS A 9 -17.56 -1.31 5.53
CA LYS A 9 -16.96 -2.51 4.93
C LYS A 9 -15.71 -2.86 5.74
N VAL A 10 -15.79 -3.92 6.53
CA VAL A 10 -14.63 -4.43 7.28
C VAL A 10 -13.64 -5.00 6.27
N PHE A 11 -12.60 -4.23 5.94
CA PHE A 11 -11.54 -4.67 5.04
C PHE A 11 -10.53 -5.51 5.83
N ARG A 12 -10.43 -6.81 5.48
CA ARG A 12 -9.44 -7.70 6.09
C ARG A 12 -8.05 -7.35 5.58
N MET A 13 -7.12 -7.11 6.51
CA MET A 13 -5.73 -6.80 6.17
C MET A 13 -5.03 -8.01 5.57
N PRO A 14 -4.43 -7.89 4.37
CA PRO A 14 -3.61 -8.95 3.82
C PRO A 14 -2.30 -9.06 4.61
N LYS A 15 -1.76 -10.28 4.72
CA LYS A 15 -0.44 -10.51 5.35
C LYS A 15 0.71 -9.93 4.51
N ALA A 16 0.56 -9.98 3.18
CA ALA A 16 1.51 -9.45 2.23
C ALA A 16 0.84 -8.58 1.16
N VAL A 17 1.57 -7.60 0.65
CA VAL A 17 1.19 -6.70 -0.44
C VAL A 17 2.28 -6.71 -1.51
N LEU A 18 1.92 -6.43 -2.76
CA LEU A 18 2.92 -6.23 -3.81
C LEU A 18 3.53 -4.84 -3.68
N SER A 19 4.84 -4.74 -3.92
CA SER A 19 5.60 -3.50 -3.92
C SER A 19 6.55 -3.47 -5.11
N VAL A 20 6.70 -2.30 -5.73
CA VAL A 20 7.70 -2.06 -6.77
C VAL A 20 9.01 -1.69 -6.09
N ILE A 21 10.06 -2.49 -6.27
CA ILE A 21 11.35 -2.33 -5.59
C ILE A 21 12.48 -2.32 -6.62
N ALA A 22 13.43 -1.40 -6.46
CA ALA A 22 14.71 -1.47 -7.14
C ALA A 22 15.62 -2.48 -6.42
N THR A 23 15.91 -3.61 -7.07
CA THR A 23 16.71 -4.71 -6.46
C THR A 23 18.21 -4.47 -6.54
N ARG A 24 18.64 -3.52 -7.40
CA ARG A 24 20.02 -3.09 -7.62
C ARG A 24 20.05 -1.65 -8.16
N PRO A 25 21.20 -0.96 -8.13
CA PRO A 25 21.34 0.34 -8.80
C PRO A 25 21.09 0.23 -10.32
N GLY A 26 20.39 1.21 -10.89
CA GLY A 26 20.09 1.27 -12.33
C GLY A 26 18.90 2.16 -12.64
N GLY A 27 18.44 2.13 -13.90
CA GLY A 27 17.23 2.80 -14.34
C GLY A 27 15.96 1.97 -14.04
N PRO A 28 14.80 2.32 -14.62
CA PRO A 28 13.53 1.63 -14.37
C PRO A 28 13.54 0.12 -14.66
N GLU A 29 14.47 -0.36 -15.49
CA GLU A 29 14.66 -1.77 -15.82
C GLU A 29 15.06 -2.65 -14.62
N VAL A 30 15.46 -2.05 -13.51
CA VAL A 30 15.81 -2.77 -12.27
C VAL A 30 14.63 -2.88 -11.29
N LEU A 31 13.45 -2.39 -11.67
CA LEU A 31 12.26 -2.43 -10.84
C LEU A 31 11.55 -3.78 -10.96
N GLU A 32 11.27 -4.40 -9.81
CA GLU A 32 10.59 -5.68 -9.72
C GLU A 32 9.35 -5.59 -8.81
N LEU A 33 8.33 -6.39 -9.13
CA LEU A 33 7.17 -6.59 -8.26
C LEU A 33 7.48 -7.70 -7.25
N VAL A 34 7.56 -7.33 -5.97
CA VAL A 34 7.86 -8.27 -4.89
C VAL A 34 6.76 -8.29 -3.82
N PRO A 35 6.40 -9.46 -3.28
CA PRO A 35 5.53 -9.55 -2.12
C PRO A 35 6.28 -9.09 -0.85
N ARG A 36 5.63 -8.26 -0.05
CA ARG A 36 6.18 -7.68 1.18
C ARG A 36 5.15 -7.73 2.30
N GLU A 37 5.61 -8.00 3.51
CA GLU A 37 4.77 -7.85 4.70
C GLU A 37 4.39 -6.39 4.92
N LEU A 38 3.23 -6.16 5.55
CA LEU A 38 2.82 -4.82 5.94
C LEU A 38 3.76 -4.26 7.02
N PRO A 39 4.30 -3.04 6.87
CA PRO A 39 5.14 -2.43 7.90
C PRO A 39 4.34 -2.18 9.18
N ALA A 40 5.00 -2.33 10.33
CA ALA A 40 4.41 -2.00 11.62
C ALA A 40 4.08 -0.50 11.69
N LEU A 41 2.88 -0.15 12.16
CA LEU A 41 2.46 1.25 12.33
C LEU A 41 2.94 1.79 13.67
N LYS A 42 3.54 2.97 13.66
CA LYS A 42 3.88 3.73 14.87
C LYS A 42 2.83 4.79 15.16
N ARG A 43 2.93 5.39 16.35
CA ARG A 43 2.07 6.51 16.75
C ARG A 43 2.22 7.67 15.77
N GLY A 44 1.11 8.15 15.23
CA GLY A 44 1.07 9.27 14.27
C GLY A 44 1.20 8.87 12.80
N GLU A 45 1.42 7.59 12.50
CA GLU A 45 1.43 7.09 11.12
C GLU A 45 0.03 6.58 10.71
N MET A 46 -0.24 6.56 9.41
CA MET A 46 -1.43 5.91 8.84
C MET A 46 -1.05 4.89 7.78
N ARG A 47 -1.91 3.89 7.59
CA ARG A 47 -1.81 2.96 6.46
C ARG A 47 -2.81 3.35 5.39
N VAL A 48 -2.32 3.47 4.16
CA VAL A 48 -3.12 3.84 3.00
C VAL A 48 -3.22 2.65 2.06
N ARG A 49 -4.45 2.33 1.63
CA ARG A 49 -4.64 1.46 0.47
C ARG A 49 -4.42 2.30 -0.79
N VAL A 50 -3.26 2.15 -1.40
CA VAL A 50 -2.89 2.88 -2.62
C VAL A 50 -3.80 2.45 -3.77
N HIS A 51 -4.56 3.39 -4.32
CA HIS A 51 -5.36 3.18 -5.54
C HIS A 51 -4.54 3.47 -6.79
N ALA A 52 -3.72 4.53 -6.75
CA ALA A 52 -2.78 4.93 -7.78
C ALA A 52 -1.59 5.66 -7.13
N ALA A 53 -0.46 5.70 -7.82
CA ALA A 53 0.73 6.44 -7.42
C ALA A 53 1.34 7.14 -8.65
N GLY A 54 1.96 8.30 -8.44
CA GLY A 54 2.68 9.02 -9.50
C GLY A 54 4.09 8.46 -9.70
N VAL A 55 4.60 8.56 -10.93
CA VAL A 55 6.02 8.34 -11.24
C VAL A 55 6.73 9.68 -11.19
N ASN A 56 7.81 9.79 -10.41
CA ASN A 56 8.62 10.99 -10.34
C ASN A 56 9.94 10.78 -11.09
N ARG A 57 10.36 11.76 -11.90
CA ARG A 57 11.69 11.75 -12.53
C ARG A 57 12.75 12.16 -11.50
N PRO A 58 13.92 11.49 -11.47
CA PRO A 58 15.07 12.00 -10.72
C PRO A 58 15.51 13.37 -11.24
#